data_AF-A0A8S8XK67-F1
#
_entry.id   AF-A0A8S8XK67-F1
#
_cell.length_a   1.000
_cell.length_b   1.000
_cell.length_c   1.000
_cell.angle_alpha   90.00
_cell.angle_beta   90.00
_cell.angle_gamma   90.00
#
_symmetry.space_group_name_H-M   'P 1'
#
loop_
_entity.id
_entity.type
_entity.pdbx_description
1 polymer ?
#
loop_
_entity_poly.entity_id
_entity_poly.type
_entity_poly.pdbx_seq_one_letter_code
_entity_poly.pdbx_strand_id
1 'polypeptide(L)'
;MEEGNWSLRWTMDDLTNGSEYMLEVAVENPAMEDSGERTFFCGNGDEIPFYWVNDEYEDCEDGADEQQYDEDGDPINWFDCMDGSEVWIYQVNDGN
;
A
#
# COMPACT_ATOMS: atom_id res chain seq x y z
N MET A 1 10.05 15.98 -12.66
CA MET A 1 11.08 15.46 -11.75
C MET A 1 12.41 15.96 -12.27
N GLU A 2 13.18 16.70 -11.46
CA GLU A 2 14.53 17.11 -11.82
C GLU A 2 15.54 16.10 -11.25
N GLU A 3 16.48 15.67 -12.09
CA GLU A 3 17.54 14.75 -11.69
C GLU A 3 18.67 15.49 -10.97
N GLY A 4 19.16 14.90 -9.87
CA GLY A 4 20.27 15.41 -9.08
C GLY A 4 21.56 14.59 -9.26
N ASN A 5 22.71 15.20 -8.99
CA ASN A 5 24.00 14.51 -8.93
C ASN A 5 24.23 13.97 -7.52
N TRP A 6 24.35 12.64 -7.37
CA TRP A 6 24.51 11.96 -6.09
C TRP A 6 25.87 11.26 -6.02
N SER A 7 26.59 11.45 -4.92
CA SER A 7 27.88 10.79 -4.69
C SER A 7 27.94 10.18 -3.30
N LEU A 8 28.39 8.93 -3.23
CA LEU A 8 28.56 8.18 -1.99
C LEU A 8 30.04 7.84 -1.79
N ARG A 9 30.55 8.05 -0.57
CA ARG A 9 31.95 7.78 -0.20
C ARG A 9 31.99 7.02 1.13
N TRP A 10 32.65 5.86 1.13
CA TRP A 10 32.83 5.03 2.32
C TRP A 10 34.31 4.81 2.60
N THR A 11 34.66 4.72 3.87
CA THR A 11 35.99 4.33 4.35
C THR A 11 35.80 3.21 5.35
N MET A 12 36.55 2.11 5.16
CA MET A 12 36.57 0.97 6.08
C MET A 12 37.92 0.93 6.76
N ASP A 13 37.91 1.07 8.08
CA ASP A 13 39.08 0.94 8.93
C ASP A 13 39.09 -0.42 9.64
N ASP A 14 40.23 -0.79 10.24
CA ASP A 14 40.40 -1.99 11.08
C ASP A 14 40.16 -3.36 10.40
N LEU A 15 40.36 -3.45 9.07
CA LEU A 15 40.33 -4.73 8.35
C LEU A 15 41.56 -5.59 8.67
N THR A 16 41.35 -6.90 8.88
CA THR A 16 42.42 -7.85 9.18
C THR A 16 42.99 -8.47 7.91
N ASN A 17 44.32 -8.60 7.89
CA ASN A 17 45.04 -9.19 6.76
C ASN A 17 44.70 -10.67 6.61
N GLY A 18 44.36 -11.09 5.39
CA GLY A 18 44.01 -12.47 5.06
C GLY A 18 42.55 -12.84 5.31
N SER A 19 41.69 -11.87 5.63
CA SER A 19 40.25 -12.06 5.79
C SER A 19 39.49 -11.60 4.55
N GLU A 20 38.47 -12.37 4.17
CA GLU A 20 37.51 -11.97 3.14
C GLU A 20 36.36 -11.20 3.79
N TYR A 21 36.02 -10.06 3.21
CA TYR A 21 34.92 -9.20 3.65
C TYR A 21 33.96 -8.99 2.48
N MET A 22 32.67 -9.07 2.77
CA MET A 22 31.61 -8.79 1.81
C MET A 22 31.05 -7.41 2.10
N LEU A 23 31.13 -6.51 1.11
CA LEU A 23 30.44 -5.23 1.16
C LEU A 23 29.08 -5.39 0.49
N GLU A 24 28.01 -5.22 1.25
CA GLU A 24 26.66 -5.12 0.73
C GLU A 24 26.26 -3.65 0.66
N VAL A 25 26.09 -3.12 -0.55
CA VAL A 25 25.60 -1.75 -0.78
C VAL A 25 24.21 -1.84 -1.38
N ALA A 26 23.21 -1.39 -0.64
CA ALA A 26 21.85 -1.22 -1.14
C ALA A 26 21.60 0.25 -1.48
N VAL A 27 21.00 0.50 -2.63
CA VAL A 27 20.40 1.79 -2.98
C VAL A 27 18.91 1.59 -2.92
N GLU A 28 18.30 2.04 -1.83
CA GLU A 28 16.85 2.06 -1.70
C GLU A 28 16.32 3.17 -2.62
N ASN A 29 15.62 2.79 -3.68
CA ASN A 29 14.88 3.73 -4.51
C ASN A 29 13.46 3.83 -3.95
N PRO A 30 13.09 4.89 -3.20
CA PRO A 30 11.73 5.05 -2.69
C PRO A 30 10.70 5.21 -3.83
N ALA A 31 11.14 5.53 -5.05
CA ALA A 31 10.25 5.61 -6.23
C ALA A 31 10.04 4.26 -6.95
N MET A 32 10.73 3.19 -6.51
CA MET A 32 10.43 1.81 -6.91
C MET A 32 9.75 1.02 -5.79
N GLU A 33 9.45 1.67 -4.67
CA GLU A 33 8.68 1.12 -3.55
C GLU A 33 7.28 1.74 -3.46
N ASP A 34 6.76 2.29 -4.58
CA ASP A 34 5.33 2.54 -4.74
C ASP A 34 4.68 1.42 -5.58
N SER A 35 5.18 0.19 -5.42
CA SER A 35 4.28 -0.96 -5.41
C SER A 35 3.88 -1.28 -3.96
N GLY A 36 3.87 -0.27 -3.07
CA GLY A 36 3.11 -0.34 -1.84
C GLY A 36 1.67 -0.60 -2.23
N GLU A 37 1.33 -1.88 -2.40
CA GLU A 37 -0.05 -2.31 -2.50
C GLU A 37 -0.71 -1.73 -1.27
N ARG A 38 -1.46 -0.65 -1.49
CA ARG A 38 -2.38 -0.16 -0.49
C ARG A 38 -3.25 -1.37 -0.16
N THR A 39 -3.40 -1.66 1.12
CA THR A 39 -4.28 -2.73 1.56
C THR A 39 -5.56 -2.13 2.10
N PHE A 40 -6.63 -2.89 1.98
CA PHE A 40 -7.91 -2.62 2.64
C PHE A 40 -8.07 -3.64 3.77
N PHE A 41 -8.50 -3.15 4.93
CA PHE A 41 -8.71 -3.99 6.12
C PHE A 41 -10.19 -4.35 6.20
N CYS A 42 -10.49 -5.64 6.07
CA CYS A 42 -11.83 -6.18 6.30
C CYS A 42 -12.22 -6.05 7.78
N GLY A 43 -13.52 -6.12 8.09
CA GLY A 43 -14.03 -6.00 9.46
C GLY A 43 -13.53 -7.11 10.41
N ASN A 44 -13.10 -8.25 9.88
CA ASN A 44 -12.52 -9.36 10.62
C ASN A 44 -10.99 -9.23 10.85
N GLY A 45 -10.35 -8.20 10.28
CA GLY A 45 -8.92 -7.94 10.36
C GLY A 45 -8.07 -8.56 9.25
N ASP A 46 -8.68 -9.24 8.28
CA ASP A 46 -7.99 -9.68 7.07
C ASP A 46 -7.62 -8.48 6.19
N GLU A 47 -6.55 -8.65 5.41
CA GLU A 47 -6.04 -7.63 4.48
C GLU A 47 -6.18 -8.12 3.05
N ILE A 48 -6.81 -7.31 2.20
CA ILE A 48 -6.90 -7.52 0.76
C ILE A 48 -6.17 -6.40 0.01
N PRO A 49 -5.74 -6.62 -1.23
CA PRO A 49 -5.22 -5.54 -2.07
C PRO A 49 -6.30 -4.47 -2.31
N PHE A 50 -5.95 -3.20 -2.19
CA PHE A 50 -6.90 -2.08 -2.33
C PHE A 50 -7.54 -1.98 -3.71
N TYR A 51 -6.93 -2.57 -4.75
CA TYR A 51 -7.52 -2.63 -6.09
C TYR A 51 -8.63 -3.68 -6.22
N TRP A 52 -8.86 -4.51 -5.19
CA TRP A 52 -10.02 -5.40 -5.08
C TRP A 52 -11.23 -4.72 -4.43
N VAL A 53 -11.07 -3.51 -3.87
CA VAL A 53 -12.20 -2.76 -3.31
C VAL A 53 -13.05 -2.18 -4.44
N ASN A 54 -14.36 -2.42 -4.40
CA ASN A 54 -15.32 -2.00 -5.42
C ASN A 54 -14.95 -2.54 -6.81
N ASP A 55 -14.65 -3.83 -6.90
CA ASP A 55 -14.30 -4.56 -8.11
C ASP A 55 -15.37 -5.57 -8.58
N GLU A 56 -16.55 -5.54 -7.93
CA GLU A 56 -17.71 -6.42 -8.13
C GLU A 56 -17.55 -7.85 -7.54
N TYR A 57 -16.45 -8.16 -6.87
CA TYR A 57 -16.21 -9.45 -6.21
C TYR A 57 -16.15 -9.33 -4.68
N GLU A 58 -16.71 -10.33 -4.01
CA GLU A 58 -16.69 -10.40 -2.54
C GLU A 58 -15.39 -11.08 -2.07
N ASP A 59 -14.39 -10.29 -1.68
CA ASP A 59 -13.11 -10.79 -1.15
C ASP A 59 -13.02 -10.71 0.38
N CYS A 60 -13.74 -9.79 1.04
CA CYS A 60 -13.94 -9.84 2.49
C CYS A 60 -15.00 -10.88 2.89
N GLU A 61 -14.87 -11.48 4.07
CA GLU A 61 -15.81 -12.51 4.56
C GLU A 61 -17.25 -12.00 4.74
N ASP A 62 -17.41 -10.71 5.05
CA ASP A 62 -18.68 -10.02 5.17
C ASP A 62 -19.04 -9.18 3.93
N GLY A 63 -18.22 -9.26 2.87
CA GLY A 63 -18.34 -8.47 1.64
C GLY A 63 -18.24 -6.97 1.83
N ALA A 64 -17.56 -6.51 2.88
CA ALA A 64 -17.43 -5.09 3.20
C ALA A 64 -16.58 -4.30 2.19
N ASP A 65 -15.79 -5.00 1.38
CA ASP A 65 -15.03 -4.47 0.24
C ASP A 65 -15.88 -4.06 -0.96
N GLU A 66 -17.15 -4.51 -1.01
CA GLU A 66 -18.14 -4.14 -2.01
C GLU A 66 -19.25 -3.27 -1.42
N GLN A 67 -19.91 -2.46 -2.25
CA GLN A 67 -20.99 -1.60 -1.75
C GLN A 67 -22.22 -2.41 -1.32
N GLN A 68 -22.64 -2.19 -0.08
CA GLN A 68 -23.83 -2.80 0.51
C GLN A 68 -24.96 -1.79 0.67
N TYR A 69 -26.19 -2.28 0.62
CA TYR A 69 -27.42 -1.50 0.77
C TYR A 69 -28.38 -2.17 1.75
N ASP A 70 -29.17 -1.38 2.46
CA ASP A 70 -30.25 -1.89 3.30
C ASP A 70 -31.53 -2.23 2.51
N GLU A 71 -32.60 -2.57 3.21
CA GLU A 71 -33.90 -2.92 2.61
C GLU A 71 -34.57 -1.73 1.89
N ASP A 72 -34.24 -0.49 2.27
CA ASP A 72 -34.76 0.75 1.68
C ASP A 72 -33.90 1.21 0.48
N GLY A 73 -32.74 0.58 0.27
CA GLY A 73 -31.80 0.88 -0.80
C GLY A 73 -30.81 1.98 -0.44
N ASP A 74 -30.66 2.30 0.85
CA ASP A 74 -29.67 3.25 1.33
C ASP A 74 -28.31 2.56 1.53
N PRO A 75 -27.19 3.19 1.15
CA PRO A 75 -25.85 2.61 1.33
C PRO A 75 -25.49 2.52 2.82
N ILE A 76 -24.89 1.41 3.24
CA ILE A 76 -24.63 1.13 4.67
C ILE A 76 -23.16 0.96 5.06
N ASN A 77 -22.24 0.84 4.10
CA ASN A 77 -20.80 0.74 4.34
C ASN A 77 -20.01 1.81 3.57
N TRP A 78 -18.90 2.25 4.17
CA TRP A 78 -18.04 3.35 3.69
C TRP A 78 -16.56 3.02 3.89
N PHE A 79 -15.70 3.75 3.21
CA PHE A 79 -14.25 3.71 3.36
C PHE A 79 -13.74 4.94 4.10
N ASP A 80 -12.89 4.71 5.11
CA ASP A 80 -12.23 5.75 5.88
C ASP A 80 -10.93 6.19 5.18
N CYS A 81 -10.92 7.41 4.64
CA CYS A 81 -9.75 8.00 4.03
C CYS A 81 -8.73 8.45 5.10
N MET A 82 -7.44 8.48 4.71
CA MET A 82 -6.37 8.93 5.61
C MET A 82 -6.48 10.41 6.05
N ASP A 83 -7.25 11.22 5.34
CA ASP A 83 -7.53 12.61 5.71
C ASP A 83 -8.69 12.77 6.72
N GLY A 84 -9.28 11.65 7.15
CA GLY A 84 -10.42 11.60 8.06
C GLY A 84 -11.77 11.84 7.40
N SER A 85 -11.83 11.90 6.07
CA SER A 85 -13.10 11.86 5.34
C SER A 85 -13.61 10.42 5.19
N GLU A 86 -14.92 10.30 5.00
CA GLU A 86 -15.61 9.04 4.72
C GLU A 86 -16.22 9.13 3.32
N VAL A 87 -16.02 8.10 2.50
CA VAL A 87 -16.62 7.98 1.15
C VAL A 87 -17.36 6.65 1.03
N TRP A 88 -18.42 6.60 0.24
CA TRP A 88 -19.11 5.34 0.00
C TRP A 88 -18.21 4.38 -0.79
N ILE A 89 -18.33 3.06 -0.58
CA ILE A 89 -17.53 2.07 -1.29
C ILE A 89 -17.73 2.18 -2.81
N TYR A 90 -18.94 2.47 -3.29
CA TYR A 90 -19.17 2.69 -4.74
C TYR A 90 -18.40 3.87 -5.34
N GLN A 91 -17.84 4.75 -4.52
CA GLN A 91 -17.01 5.90 -4.95
C GLN A 91 -15.51 5.56 -4.90
N VAL A 92 -15.13 4.43 -4.32
CA VAL A 92 -13.75 3.94 -4.31
C VAL A 92 -13.46 3.30 -5.66
N ASN A 93 -12.30 3.58 -6.27
CA ASN A 93 -11.90 2.99 -7.55
C ASN A 93 -12.92 3.17 -8.72
N ASP A 94 -13.76 4.22 -8.68
CA ASP A 94 -14.85 4.44 -9.65
C ASP A 94 -14.40 5.10 -10.98
N GLY A 95 -13.14 5.53 -11.07
CA GLY A 95 -12.54 6.14 -12.25
C GLY A 95 -12.92 7.59 -12.52
N ASN A 96 -13.60 8.28 -11.58
CA ASN A 96 -13.97 9.71 -11.69
C ASN A 96 -13.03 10.66 -10.94
#